data_AF-A0A937RE24-F1
#
_entry.id   AF-A0A937RE24-F1
#
_cell.length_a   1.000
_cell.length_b   1.000
_cell.length_c   1.000
_cell.angle_alpha   90.00
_cell.angle_beta   90.00
_cell.angle_gamma   90.00
#
_symmetry.space_group_name_H-M   'P 1'
#
loop_
_entity.id
_entity.type
_entity.pdbx_description
1 polymer ?
#
loop_
_entity_poly.entity_id
_entity_poly.type
_entity_poly.pdbx_seq_one_letter_code
_entity_poly.pdbx_strand_id
1 'polypeptide(L)'
;MTEILPEVPAGDSKVQRDAETEAVALLSAKVGVPLAPTHVVLADGSWVEIDAANLDERVIAEVWAHQGPPKGAQRNKVLTDALKLVYVEAERGGQWRKILCFTDEQARDAFTRRSWYAGALRHYGIELEVIELPAQTRAAIREAQKRQYR
;
A
#
# COMPACT_ATOMS: atom_id res chain seq x y z
N MET A 1 -20.02 -23.67 -30.30
CA MET A 1 -19.44 -22.34 -30.59
C MET A 1 -18.78 -21.89 -29.30
N THR A 2 -17.46 -22.01 -29.21
CA THR A 2 -16.72 -21.70 -27.99
C THR A 2 -16.61 -20.18 -27.88
N GLU A 3 -17.27 -19.59 -26.89
CA GLU A 3 -17.15 -18.17 -26.57
C GLU A 3 -15.71 -17.90 -26.12
N ILE A 4 -14.95 -17.23 -26.98
CA ILE A 4 -13.63 -16.72 -26.62
C ILE A 4 -13.88 -15.45 -25.81
N LEU A 5 -13.85 -15.58 -24.49
CA LEU A 5 -13.83 -14.41 -23.59
C LEU A 5 -12.60 -13.57 -23.93
N PRO A 6 -12.73 -12.23 -24.02
CA PRO A 6 -11.61 -11.37 -24.36
C PRO A 6 -10.49 -11.50 -23.33
N GLU A 7 -9.26 -11.64 -23.84
CA GLU A 7 -8.06 -11.73 -23.02
C GLU A 7 -7.88 -10.41 -22.25
N VAL A 8 -7.99 -10.47 -20.92
CA VAL A 8 -7.86 -9.31 -20.04
C VAL A 8 -6.44 -8.75 -20.19
N PRO A 9 -6.26 -7.45 -20.54
CA PRO A 9 -4.94 -6.91 -20.81
C PRO A 9 -3.97 -7.09 -19.63
N ALA A 10 -2.70 -7.39 -19.94
CA ALA A 10 -1.60 -7.36 -18.97
C ALA A 10 -1.38 -5.90 -18.51
N GLY A 11 -2.13 -5.50 -17.48
CA GLY A 11 -2.21 -4.11 -17.05
C GLY A 11 -3.53 -3.75 -16.38
N ASP A 12 -4.54 -4.64 -16.42
CA ASP A 12 -5.77 -4.43 -15.66
C ASP A 12 -5.50 -4.59 -14.15
N SER A 13 -5.02 -3.52 -13.55
CA SER A 13 -4.78 -3.36 -12.11
C SER A 13 -6.07 -3.32 -11.31
N LYS A 14 -7.24 -3.59 -11.91
CA LYS A 14 -8.52 -3.62 -11.19
C LYS A 14 -8.50 -4.59 -10.01
N VAL A 15 -7.96 -5.80 -10.18
CA VAL A 15 -7.90 -6.79 -9.08
C VAL A 15 -7.08 -6.26 -7.91
N GLN A 16 -5.95 -5.60 -8.19
CA GLN A 16 -5.13 -4.99 -7.15
C GLN A 16 -5.83 -3.80 -6.49
N ARG A 17 -6.46 -2.90 -7.27
CA ARG A 17 -7.19 -1.74 -6.74
C ARG A 17 -8.40 -2.10 -5.91
N ASP A 18 -9.16 -3.11 -6.33
CA ASP A 18 -10.29 -3.64 -5.55
C ASP A 18 -9.79 -4.21 -4.22
N ALA A 19 -8.67 -4.94 -4.24
CA ALA A 19 -8.06 -5.48 -3.04
C ALA A 19 -7.45 -4.40 -2.13
N GLU A 20 -6.84 -3.36 -2.69
CA GLU A 20 -6.36 -2.19 -1.95
C GLU A 20 -7.53 -1.49 -1.26
N THR A 21 -8.68 -1.33 -1.94
CA THR A 21 -9.91 -0.75 -1.36
C THR A 21 -10.43 -1.59 -0.19
N GLU A 22 -10.47 -2.91 -0.33
CA GLU A 22 -10.85 -3.81 0.77
C GLU A 22 -9.86 -3.74 1.94
N ALA A 23 -8.56 -3.67 1.66
CA ALA A 23 -7.52 -3.50 2.68
C ALA A 23 -7.64 -2.17 3.42
N VAL A 24 -8.02 -1.06 2.75
CA VAL A 24 -8.29 0.23 3.41
C VAL A 24 -9.41 0.12 4.43
N ALA A 25 -10.51 -0.56 4.10
CA ALA A 25 -11.63 -0.75 5.02
C ALA A 25 -11.23 -1.57 6.25
N LEU A 26 -10.49 -2.66 6.04
CA LEU A 26 -9.99 -3.50 7.13
C LEU A 26 -8.92 -2.77 7.98
N LEU A 27 -8.05 -1.98 7.35
CA LEU A 27 -7.07 -1.15 8.05
C LEU A 27 -7.78 -0.11 8.90
N SER A 28 -8.81 0.58 8.38
CA SER A 28 -9.62 1.55 9.12
C SER A 28 -10.20 0.93 10.40
N ALA A 29 -10.78 -0.26 10.28
CA ALA A 29 -11.31 -0.99 11.43
C ALA A 29 -10.21 -1.35 12.45
N LYS A 30 -9.02 -1.75 11.96
CA LYS A 30 -7.87 -2.08 12.82
C LYS A 30 -7.29 -0.87 13.55
N VAL A 31 -7.18 0.27 12.88
CA VAL A 31 -6.61 1.49 13.47
C VAL A 31 -7.61 2.25 14.34
N GLY A 32 -8.91 1.98 14.19
CA GLY A 32 -9.99 2.58 14.99
C GLY A 32 -10.46 3.94 14.49
N VAL A 33 -10.04 4.36 13.29
CA VAL A 33 -10.46 5.63 12.65
C VAL A 33 -10.85 5.36 11.19
N PRO A 34 -11.83 6.08 10.62
CA PRO A 34 -12.14 5.95 9.21
C PRO A 34 -11.00 6.51 8.37
N LEU A 35 -10.49 5.73 7.42
CA LEU A 35 -9.49 6.15 6.45
C LEU A 35 -10.12 6.18 5.05
N ALA A 36 -9.69 7.13 4.23
CA ALA A 36 -10.11 7.22 2.83
C ALA A 36 -8.95 7.69 1.93
N PRO A 37 -8.96 7.33 0.63
CA PRO A 37 -8.05 7.90 -0.35
C PRO A 37 -8.11 9.42 -0.31
N THR A 38 -6.96 10.08 -0.23
CA THR A 38 -6.88 11.52 0.00
C THR A 38 -5.79 12.15 -0.86
N HIS A 39 -6.20 13.18 -1.61
CA HIS A 39 -5.31 14.06 -2.34
C HIS A 39 -4.80 15.16 -1.39
N VAL A 40 -3.50 15.15 -1.07
CA VAL A 40 -2.88 16.11 -0.15
C VAL A 40 -2.10 17.16 -0.94
N VAL A 41 -2.61 18.39 -0.97
CA VAL A 41 -1.91 19.57 -1.54
C VAL A 41 -0.96 20.17 -0.51
N LEU A 42 0.29 20.38 -0.90
CA LEU A 42 1.39 20.85 -0.05
C LEU A 42 1.63 22.35 -0.23
N ALA A 43 2.36 22.98 0.71
CA ALA A 43 2.58 24.43 0.71
C ALA A 43 3.22 25.00 -0.57
N ASP A 44 4.02 24.22 -1.28
CA ASP A 44 4.66 24.63 -2.54
C ASP A 44 3.77 24.40 -3.78
N GLY A 45 2.52 23.94 -3.58
CA GLY A 45 1.57 23.63 -4.64
C GLY A 45 1.75 22.25 -5.26
N SER A 46 2.75 21.47 -4.83
CA SER A 46 2.84 20.05 -5.18
C SER A 46 1.77 19.24 -4.44
N TRP A 47 1.59 17.98 -4.84
CA TRP A 47 0.61 17.10 -4.21
C TRP A 47 1.07 15.66 -4.16
N VAL A 48 0.48 14.91 -3.24
CA VAL A 48 0.61 13.45 -3.14
C VAL A 48 -0.77 12.82 -2.98
N GLU A 49 -0.95 11.64 -3.60
CA GLU A 49 -2.09 10.77 -3.33
C GLU A 49 -1.70 9.81 -2.21
N ILE A 50 -2.53 9.75 -1.18
CA ILE A 50 -2.40 8.83 -0.05
C ILE A 50 -3.56 7.84 -0.14
N ASP A 51 -3.25 6.54 -0.19
CA ASP A 51 -4.26 5.49 -0.37
C ASP A 51 -5.29 5.46 0.77
N ALA A 52 -4.86 5.75 2.01
CA ALA A 52 -5.73 5.79 3.17
C ALA A 52 -5.29 6.86 4.15
N ALA A 53 -6.11 7.88 4.38
CA ALA A 53 -5.80 8.93 5.34
C ALA A 53 -7.02 9.34 6.18
N ASN A 54 -6.71 9.82 7.37
CA ASN A 54 -7.55 10.67 8.19
C ASN A 54 -6.67 11.83 8.68
N LEU A 55 -6.83 13.01 8.07
CA LEU A 55 -5.95 14.15 8.34
C LEU A 55 -6.21 14.77 9.71
N ASP A 56 -7.44 14.71 10.22
CA ASP A 56 -7.81 15.23 11.54
C ASP A 56 -7.14 14.39 12.65
N GLU A 57 -7.17 13.07 12.50
CA GLU A 57 -6.53 12.10 13.40
C GLU A 57 -5.03 11.90 13.10
N ARG A 58 -4.49 12.57 12.07
CA ARG A 58 -3.09 12.49 11.62
C ARG A 58 -2.62 11.06 11.34
N VAL A 59 -3.49 10.26 10.73
CA VAL A 59 -3.18 8.89 10.29
C VAL A 59 -3.10 8.88 8.77
N ILE A 60 -1.99 8.39 8.24
CA ILE A 60 -1.75 8.25 6.79
C ILE A 60 -1.12 6.90 6.47
N ALA A 61 -1.59 6.27 5.40
CA ALA A 61 -1.15 4.95 5.01
C ALA A 61 -1.11 4.77 3.49
N GLU A 62 -0.15 3.96 3.05
CA GLU A 62 -0.05 3.46 1.68
C GLU A 62 -0.30 1.94 1.71
N VAL A 63 -1.08 1.44 0.76
CA VAL A 63 -1.57 0.06 0.75
C VAL A 63 -0.95 -0.70 -0.40
N TRP A 64 -0.41 -1.89 -0.10
CA TRP A 64 0.20 -2.74 -1.10
C TRP A 64 -0.40 -4.15 -1.07
N ALA A 65 -1.28 -4.42 -2.04
CA ALA A 65 -2.00 -5.68 -2.15
C ALA A 65 -1.18 -6.85 -2.74
N HIS A 66 0.13 -6.68 -2.96
CA HIS A 66 0.97 -7.72 -3.56
C HIS A 66 1.15 -8.94 -2.64
N GLN A 67 1.20 -10.12 -3.26
CA GLN A 67 1.35 -11.41 -2.61
C GLN A 67 2.74 -11.99 -2.90
N GLY A 68 3.47 -12.36 -1.85
CA GLY A 68 4.85 -12.87 -1.94
C GLY A 68 5.92 -11.77 -1.88
N PRO A 69 7.21 -12.14 -1.96
CA PRO A 69 8.30 -11.17 -1.80
C PRO A 69 8.37 -10.15 -2.95
N PRO A 70 8.73 -8.88 -2.67
CA PRO A 70 8.94 -7.86 -3.70
C PRO A 70 10.16 -8.16 -4.56
N LYS A 71 10.03 -7.90 -5.87
CA LYS A 71 11.16 -7.70 -6.78
C LYS A 71 11.79 -6.31 -6.58
N GLY A 72 12.97 -6.09 -7.17
CA GLY A 72 13.72 -4.82 -7.02
C GLY A 72 12.90 -3.56 -7.31
N ALA A 73 12.21 -3.51 -8.45
CA ALA A 73 11.35 -2.38 -8.82
C ALA A 73 10.15 -2.20 -7.88
N GLN A 74 9.55 -3.30 -7.41
CA GLN A 74 8.43 -3.27 -6.48
C GLN A 74 8.85 -2.76 -5.10
N ARG A 75 10.03 -3.14 -4.64
CA ARG A 75 10.61 -2.59 -3.43
C ARG A 75 10.78 -1.07 -3.55
N ASN A 76 11.30 -0.59 -4.68
CA ASN A 76 11.45 0.85 -4.90
C ASN A 76 10.10 1.56 -4.89
N LYS A 77 9.03 0.96 -5.42
CA LYS A 77 7.67 1.49 -5.31
C LYS A 77 7.29 1.70 -3.83
N VAL A 78 7.37 0.66 -3.01
CA VAL A 78 7.01 0.76 -1.58
C VAL A 78 7.84 1.80 -0.83
N LEU A 79 9.13 1.95 -1.18
CA LEU A 79 9.99 2.97 -0.57
C LEU A 79 9.65 4.38 -1.05
N THR A 80 9.21 4.56 -2.29
CA THR A 80 8.65 5.83 -2.77
C THR A 80 7.38 6.17 -2.01
N ASP A 81 6.50 5.19 -1.80
CA ASP A 81 5.27 5.37 -1.03
C ASP A 81 5.58 5.78 0.43
N ALA A 82 6.57 5.14 1.05
CA ALA A 82 7.08 5.54 2.36
C ALA A 82 7.60 6.99 2.40
N LEU A 83 8.29 7.43 1.35
CA LEU A 83 8.80 8.80 1.24
C LEU A 83 7.66 9.82 1.21
N LYS A 84 6.53 9.52 0.53
CA LYS A 84 5.34 10.38 0.55
C LYS A 84 4.86 10.61 1.98
N LEU A 85 4.73 9.53 2.78
CA LEU A 85 4.25 9.61 4.15
C LEU A 85 5.13 10.51 5.03
N VAL A 86 6.45 10.34 4.92
CA VAL A 86 7.44 11.16 5.65
C VAL A 86 7.36 12.62 5.21
N TYR A 87 7.20 12.86 3.91
CA TYR A 87 7.13 14.21 3.38
C TYR A 87 5.87 14.95 3.82
N VAL A 88 4.71 14.29 3.83
CA VAL A 88 3.45 14.85 4.35
C VAL A 88 3.60 15.24 5.82
N GLU A 89 4.15 14.36 6.66
CA GLU A 89 4.40 14.71 8.07
C GLU A 89 5.34 15.90 8.21
N ALA A 90 6.45 15.91 7.47
CA ALA A 90 7.44 16.98 7.55
C ALA A 90 6.86 18.34 7.14
N GLU A 91 5.99 18.37 6.12
CA GLU A 91 5.35 19.59 5.63
C GLU A 91 4.23 20.07 6.56
N ARG A 92 3.42 19.15 7.10
CA ARG A 92 2.30 19.48 8.01
C ARG A 92 2.75 19.76 9.45
N GLY A 93 3.92 19.26 9.83
CA GLY A 93 4.43 19.30 11.19
C GLY A 93 3.63 18.42 12.17
N GLY A 94 4.16 18.31 13.38
CA GLY A 94 3.62 17.44 14.42
C GLY A 94 4.00 15.97 14.22
N GLN A 95 3.37 15.09 15.00
CA GLN A 95 3.55 13.64 14.90
C GLN A 95 2.36 13.03 14.16
N TRP A 96 2.66 12.20 13.17
CA TRP A 96 1.70 11.47 12.35
C TRP A 96 1.94 9.98 12.45
N ARG A 97 0.84 9.22 12.52
CA ARG A 97 0.86 7.77 12.42
C ARG A 97 0.99 7.39 10.95
N LYS A 98 2.17 6.91 10.56
CA LYS A 98 2.52 6.56 9.16
C LYS A 98 2.55 5.06 9.00
N ILE A 99 1.75 4.50 8.10
CA ILE A 99 1.58 3.06 7.97
C ILE A 99 1.87 2.60 6.54
N LEU A 100 2.74 1.61 6.37
CA LEU A 100 2.76 0.79 5.15
C LEU A 100 1.92 -0.45 5.42
N CYS A 101 0.80 -0.57 4.72
CA CYS A 101 -0.15 -1.65 4.87
C CYS A 101 0.08 -2.71 3.79
N PHE A 102 0.51 -3.89 4.20
CA PHE A 102 0.71 -5.06 3.36
C PHE A 102 -0.47 -6.02 3.47
N THR A 103 -0.69 -6.82 2.43
CA THR A 103 -1.72 -7.88 2.45
C THR A 103 -1.13 -9.29 2.48
N ASP A 104 0.19 -9.38 2.64
CA ASP A 104 0.96 -10.62 2.68
C ASP A 104 2.20 -10.43 3.58
N GLU A 105 2.48 -11.43 4.42
CA GLU A 105 3.60 -11.34 5.35
C GLU A 105 4.97 -11.39 4.65
N GLN A 106 5.11 -12.17 3.57
CA GLN A 106 6.37 -12.26 2.85
C GLN A 106 6.68 -10.94 2.12
N ALA A 107 5.63 -10.23 1.69
CA ALA A 107 5.73 -8.89 1.15
C ALA A 107 6.27 -7.90 2.21
N ARG A 108 5.68 -7.90 3.41
CA ARG A 108 6.15 -7.09 4.56
C ARG A 108 7.57 -7.43 4.98
N ASP A 109 7.91 -8.72 5.07
CA ASP A 109 9.16 -9.20 5.63
C ASP A 109 10.42 -8.77 4.88
N ALA A 110 10.28 -8.33 3.63
CA ALA A 110 11.38 -7.70 2.92
C ALA A 110 11.83 -6.39 3.60
N PHE A 111 10.93 -5.70 4.32
CA PHE A 111 11.13 -4.37 4.91
C PHE A 111 11.43 -4.41 6.42
N THR A 112 11.46 -5.58 7.06
CA THR A 112 11.72 -5.72 8.50
C THR A 112 13.18 -6.10 8.83
N ARG A 113 13.96 -6.51 7.83
CA ARG A 113 15.31 -7.09 7.99
C ARG A 113 16.40 -6.05 8.32
N ARG A 114 17.67 -6.44 8.26
CA ARG A 114 18.84 -5.58 8.50
C ARG A 114 19.28 -4.79 7.26
N SER A 115 18.34 -4.26 6.49
CA SER A 115 18.64 -3.38 5.36
C SER A 115 18.67 -1.92 5.80
N TRP A 116 19.30 -1.05 4.99
CA TRP A 116 19.31 0.40 5.25
C TRP A 116 17.87 0.96 5.29
N TYR A 117 17.00 0.50 4.39
CA TYR A 117 15.63 0.99 4.30
C TYR A 117 14.78 0.51 5.48
N ALA A 118 14.97 -0.71 5.98
CA ALA A 118 14.31 -1.14 7.20
C ALA A 118 14.74 -0.29 8.40
N GLY A 119 16.02 0.12 8.45
CA GLY A 119 16.51 1.10 9.42
C GLY A 119 15.83 2.46 9.28
N ALA A 120 15.72 2.98 8.06
CA ALA A 120 15.07 4.25 7.77
C ALA A 120 13.57 4.23 8.14
N LEU A 121 12.82 3.19 7.74
CA LEU A 121 11.41 3.05 8.08
C LEU A 121 11.19 3.10 9.61
N ARG A 122 12.02 2.38 10.38
CA ARG A 122 11.97 2.45 11.85
C ARG A 122 12.36 3.83 12.38
N HIS A 123 13.39 4.45 11.83
CA HIS A 123 13.84 5.78 12.25
C HIS A 123 12.76 6.85 12.07
N TYR A 124 12.03 6.81 10.95
CA TYR A 124 10.92 7.71 10.68
C TYR A 124 9.59 7.29 11.33
N GLY A 125 9.60 6.24 12.17
CA GLY A 125 8.38 5.77 12.85
C GLY A 125 7.29 5.28 11.91
N ILE A 126 7.66 4.65 10.79
CA ILE A 126 6.71 4.02 9.87
C ILE A 126 6.35 2.63 10.41
N GLU A 127 5.07 2.44 10.67
CA GLU A 127 4.47 1.16 11.06
C GLU A 127 4.33 0.26 9.84
N LEU A 128 4.64 -1.03 10.01
CA LEU A 128 4.50 -2.05 8.96
C LEU A 128 3.37 -2.98 9.37
N GLU A 129 2.19 -2.78 8.78
CA GLU A 129 0.99 -3.52 9.12
C GLU A 129 0.69 -4.60 8.09
N VAL A 130 0.15 -5.74 8.54
CA VAL A 130 -0.39 -6.76 7.65
C VAL A 130 -1.89 -6.88 7.90
N ILE A 131 -2.65 -6.80 6.82
CA ILE A 131 -4.09 -7.01 6.77
C ILE A 131 -4.36 -8.30 6.01
N GLU A 132 -5.09 -9.21 6.65
CA GLU A 132 -5.53 -10.42 5.98
C GLU A 132 -6.76 -10.13 5.13
N LEU A 133 -6.58 -10.11 3.80
CA LEU A 133 -7.69 -10.06 2.84
C LEU A 133 -8.42 -11.41 2.79
N PRO A 134 -9.71 -11.47 2.41
CA PRO A 134 -10.40 -12.73 2.21
C PRO A 134 -9.68 -13.67 1.25
N ALA A 135 -9.80 -14.98 1.50
CA ALA A 135 -9.10 -16.01 0.73
C ALA A 135 -9.37 -15.91 -0.79
N GLN A 136 -10.59 -15.55 -1.18
CA GLN A 136 -10.97 -15.34 -2.58
C GLN A 136 -10.23 -14.15 -3.21
N THR A 137 -10.16 -13.01 -2.51
CA THR A 137 -9.41 -11.83 -2.94
C THR A 137 -7.93 -12.15 -3.12
N ARG A 138 -7.31 -12.84 -2.14
CA ARG A 138 -5.91 -13.28 -2.22
C ARG A 138 -5.65 -14.21 -3.41
N ALA A 139 -6.57 -15.15 -3.67
CA ALA A 139 -6.47 -16.04 -4.82
C ALA A 139 -6.54 -15.27 -6.14
N ALA A 140 -7.47 -14.31 -6.27
CA ALA A 140 -7.59 -13.46 -7.45
C ALA A 140 -6.32 -12.64 -7.71
N ILE A 141 -5.71 -12.06 -6.67
CA ILE A 141 -4.45 -11.34 -6.77
C ILE A 141 -3.34 -12.25 -7.30
N ARG A 142 -3.20 -13.46 -6.75
CA ARG A 142 -2.15 -14.40 -7.17
C ARG A 142 -2.31 -14.79 -8.64
N GLU A 143 -3.53 -15.02 -9.11
CA GLU A 143 -3.80 -15.29 -10.53
C GLU A 143 -3.55 -14.07 -11.43
N ALA A 144 -3.84 -12.84 -10.96
CA ALA A 144 -3.47 -11.62 -11.67
C ALA A 144 -1.94 -11.45 -11.77
N GLN A 145 -1.21 -11.66 -10.68
CA GLN A 145 0.25 -11.59 -10.66
C GLN A 145 0.89 -12.60 -11.61
N LYS A 146 0.40 -13.84 -11.68
CA LYS A 146 0.91 -14.85 -12.62
C LYS A 146 0.80 -14.41 -14.07
N ARG A 147 -0.31 -13.73 -14.44
CA ARG A 147 -0.54 -13.20 -15.80
C ARG A 147 0.42 -12.07 -16.15
N GLN A 148 0.74 -11.20 -15.18
CA GLN A 148 1.66 -10.07 -15.38
C GLN A 148 3.13 -10.48 -15.51
N TYR A 149 3.48 -11.72 -15.17
CA TYR A 149 4.84 -12.27 -15.29
C TYR A 149 4.98 -13.32 -16.40
N ARG A 150 3.98 -13.45 -17.30
CA ARG A 150 4.10 -14.23 -18.53
C ARG A 150 4.74 -13.42 -19.65
#